data_AF-A0A3M4AUA0-F1
#
_entry.id   AF-A0A3M4AUA0-F1
#
_cell.length_a   1.000
_cell.length_b   1.000
_cell.length_c   1.000
_cell.angle_alpha   90.00
_cell.angle_beta   90.00
_cell.angle_gamma   90.00
#
_symmetry.space_group_name_H-M   'P 1'
#
loop_
_entity.id
_entity.type
_entity.pdbx_description
1 polymer ?
#
loop_
_entity_poly.entity_id
_entity_poly.type
_entity_poly.pdbx_seq_one_letter_code
_entity_poly.pdbx_strand_id
1 'polypeptide(L)'
;MDLTTVLLGGSYVHSQAMGTEQLTREQARVDRAGDVYRCAQQIADTQAQLIKDIFPPLNRCLTGYDLAHLREEDGRFNLNSVLCGSEGSLGFIVEARLNVLPIPSHSILVNVRYAGFMDALRDAKALMAHKPLSIETVDSKVLMLAMQDIVWHGVAEYFPQDPATPTLGINLIEFSGDELEEVEQRVHAFVAHLQTDTSVVRLGHTLATGSAAVSRVYTMRKRSVGLLGNVKGEAWKTPPCRRKIWLTTFRNFARCWTATACNTACSAMWMRACCTCGRFWT
;
A
#
# COMPACT_ATOMS: atom_id res chain seq x y z
N MET A 1 -15.34 8.42 3.55
CA MET A 1 -14.28 8.79 4.50
C MET A 1 -14.26 10.30 4.53
N ASP A 2 -14.26 10.85 5.73
CA ASP A 2 -14.34 12.29 5.96
C ASP A 2 -13.12 12.72 6.77
N LEU A 3 -12.50 13.84 6.39
CA LEU A 3 -11.34 14.39 7.07
C LEU A 3 -11.62 15.82 7.53
N THR A 4 -11.11 16.16 8.71
CA THR A 4 -10.99 17.55 9.17
C THR A 4 -9.51 17.92 9.13
N THR A 5 -9.17 18.94 8.35
CA THR A 5 -7.79 19.41 8.15
C THR A 5 -7.67 20.87 8.56
N VAL A 6 -6.67 21.18 9.39
CA VAL A 6 -6.26 22.55 9.71
C VAL A 6 -5.23 23.01 8.70
N LEU A 7 -5.56 24.05 7.95
CA LEU A 7 -4.65 24.66 6.98
C LEU A 7 -3.69 25.64 7.67
N LEU A 8 -2.66 26.05 6.93
CA LEU A 8 -1.83 27.18 7.32
C LEU A 8 -2.70 28.43 7.52
N GLY A 9 -2.53 29.11 8.66
CA GLY A 9 -3.41 30.20 9.10
C GLY A 9 -4.55 29.78 10.01
N GLY A 10 -4.69 28.49 10.34
CA GLY A 10 -5.62 27.99 11.36
C GLY A 10 -7.06 27.77 10.88
N SER A 11 -7.35 28.00 9.59
CA SER A 11 -8.65 27.71 9.00
C SER A 11 -8.87 26.21 8.83
N TYR A 12 -10.12 25.77 8.93
CA TYR A 12 -10.49 24.36 8.80
C TYR A 12 -11.03 24.05 7.40
N VAL A 13 -10.70 22.87 6.90
CA VAL A 13 -11.33 22.22 5.75
C VAL A 13 -11.92 20.90 6.20
N HIS A 14 -13.21 20.72 5.94
CA HIS A 14 -13.86 19.42 6.01
C HIS A 14 -13.93 18.86 4.59
N SER A 15 -13.38 17.67 4.38
CA SER A 15 -13.26 17.08 3.05
C SER A 15 -13.82 15.67 3.00
N GLN A 16 -14.65 15.44 2.00
CA GLN A 16 -15.29 14.18 1.64
C GLN A 16 -15.50 14.17 0.12
N ALA A 17 -15.79 12.99 -0.43
CA ALA A 17 -16.20 12.89 -1.83
C ALA A 17 -17.57 13.58 -2.01
N MET A 18 -17.61 14.59 -2.87
CA MET A 18 -18.77 15.49 -3.00
C MET A 18 -19.21 15.66 -4.45
N GLY A 19 -20.51 15.89 -4.64
CA GLY A 19 -21.10 16.20 -5.95
C GLY A 19 -20.89 17.66 -6.36
N THR A 20 -21.28 18.00 -7.59
CA THR A 20 -21.08 19.32 -8.19
C THR A 20 -21.69 20.47 -7.38
N GLU A 21 -22.89 20.29 -6.82
CA GLU A 21 -23.55 21.34 -6.02
C GLU A 21 -22.78 21.65 -4.74
N GLN A 22 -22.32 20.61 -4.03
CA GLN A 22 -21.54 20.76 -2.81
C GLN A 22 -20.18 21.40 -3.11
N LEU A 23 -19.51 20.95 -4.18
CA LEU A 23 -18.26 21.56 -4.63
C LEU A 23 -18.43 23.05 -4.93
N THR A 24 -19.51 23.43 -5.62
CA THR A 24 -19.81 24.84 -5.93
C THR A 24 -19.97 25.68 -4.66
N ARG A 25 -20.60 25.13 -3.61
CA ARG A 25 -20.74 25.81 -2.31
C ARG A 25 -19.39 26.00 -1.61
N GLU A 26 -18.54 24.97 -1.59
CA GLU A 26 -17.19 25.09 -1.02
C GLU A 26 -16.33 26.11 -1.79
N GLN A 27 -16.49 26.17 -3.11
CA GLN A 27 -15.79 27.14 -3.95
C GLN A 27 -16.29 28.57 -3.83
N ALA A 28 -17.52 28.79 -3.37
CA ALA A 28 -18.06 30.12 -3.14
C ALA A 28 -17.52 30.77 -1.86
N ARG A 29 -16.82 30.01 -1.00
CA ARG A 29 -16.21 30.53 0.22
C ARG A 29 -15.11 31.54 -0.11
N VAL A 30 -15.08 32.64 0.65
CA VAL A 30 -14.10 33.74 0.49
C VAL A 30 -12.88 33.54 1.42
N ASP A 31 -12.72 32.35 1.97
CA ASP A 31 -11.61 32.00 2.86
C ASP A 31 -10.64 31.02 2.19
N ARG A 32 -9.60 30.66 2.97
CA ARG A 32 -8.55 29.76 2.52
C ARG A 32 -9.06 28.38 2.10
N ALA A 33 -10.14 27.89 2.73
CA ALA A 33 -10.77 26.64 2.34
C ALA A 33 -11.33 26.73 0.92
N GLY A 34 -12.01 27.84 0.58
CA GLY A 34 -12.47 28.10 -0.78
C GLY A 34 -11.33 28.16 -1.80
N ASP A 35 -10.20 28.78 -1.46
CA ASP A 35 -9.02 28.83 -2.33
C ASP A 35 -8.46 27.43 -2.63
N VAL A 36 -8.44 26.55 -1.63
CA VAL A 36 -7.97 25.16 -1.80
C VAL A 36 -8.87 24.42 -2.79
N TYR A 37 -10.19 24.49 -2.63
CA TYR A 37 -11.12 23.81 -3.54
C TYR A 37 -11.08 24.38 -4.97
N ARG A 38 -10.94 25.70 -5.12
CA ARG A 38 -10.76 26.33 -6.45
C ARG A 38 -9.46 25.88 -7.11
N CYS A 39 -8.35 25.91 -6.38
CA CYS A 39 -7.04 25.48 -6.89
C CYS A 39 -7.04 24.00 -7.30
N ALA A 40 -7.55 23.12 -6.43
CA ALA A 40 -7.58 21.69 -6.70
C ALA A 40 -8.48 21.36 -7.90
N GLN A 41 -9.64 22.02 -8.05
CA GLN A 41 -10.47 21.86 -9.24
C GLN A 41 -9.76 22.38 -10.50
N GLN A 42 -9.15 23.56 -10.44
CA GLN A 42 -8.43 24.13 -11.57
C GLN A 42 -7.32 23.18 -12.05
N ILE A 43 -6.58 22.54 -11.14
CA ILE A 43 -5.59 21.52 -11.49
C ILE A 43 -6.25 20.33 -12.16
N ALA A 44 -7.31 19.78 -11.56
CA ALA A 44 -8.04 18.62 -12.10
C ALA A 44 -8.56 18.88 -13.52
N ASP A 45 -9.06 20.09 -13.80
CA ASP A 45 -9.71 20.42 -15.07
C ASP A 45 -8.70 20.88 -16.13
N THR A 46 -7.73 21.73 -15.76
CA THR A 46 -6.77 22.29 -16.73
C THR A 46 -5.59 21.38 -17.02
N GLN A 47 -5.22 20.48 -16.09
CA GLN A 47 -4.09 19.57 -16.24
C GLN A 47 -4.51 18.12 -16.44
N ALA A 48 -5.79 17.86 -16.74
CA ALA A 48 -6.35 16.50 -16.87
C ALA A 48 -5.52 15.59 -17.80
N GLN A 49 -5.15 16.09 -18.98
CA GLN A 49 -4.37 15.31 -19.95
C GLN A 49 -2.96 15.01 -19.43
N LEU A 50 -2.29 16.00 -18.83
CA LEU A 50 -0.95 15.82 -18.26
C LEU A 50 -0.96 14.83 -17.09
N ILE A 51 -1.99 14.90 -16.23
CA ILE A 51 -2.19 13.92 -15.14
C ILE A 51 -2.34 12.52 -15.74
N LYS A 52 -3.17 12.34 -16.77
CA LYS A 52 -3.35 11.05 -17.44
C LYS A 52 -2.08 10.49 -18.08
N ASP A 53 -1.24 11.36 -18.63
CA ASP A 53 0.00 10.95 -19.33
C ASP A 53 1.13 10.59 -18.35
N ILE A 54 1.17 11.22 -17.18
CA ILE A 54 2.23 11.03 -16.18
C ILE A 54 1.87 9.97 -15.14
N PHE A 55 0.61 9.92 -14.68
CA PHE A 55 0.19 9.00 -13.64
C PHE A 55 -0.19 7.64 -14.24
N PRO A 56 0.46 6.54 -13.82
CA PRO A 56 0.04 5.21 -14.25
C PRO A 56 -1.37 4.90 -13.73
N PRO A 57 -2.18 4.10 -14.44
CA PRO A 57 -3.48 3.67 -13.97
C PRO A 57 -3.30 2.75 -12.76
N LEU A 58 -3.48 3.33 -11.58
CA LEU A 58 -3.41 2.68 -10.29
C LEU A 58 -4.73 2.91 -9.59
N ASN A 59 -5.28 1.88 -8.95
CA ASN A 59 -6.53 2.02 -8.19
C ASN A 59 -6.36 2.90 -6.92
N ARG A 60 -5.12 3.22 -6.54
CA ARG A 60 -4.76 3.98 -5.34
C ARG A 60 -3.29 4.37 -5.39
N CYS A 61 -2.97 5.65 -5.14
CA CYS A 61 -1.59 6.09 -4.96
C CYS A 61 -1.16 5.93 -3.49
N LEU A 62 0.06 5.41 -3.29
CA LEU A 62 0.59 5.09 -1.96
C LEU A 62 1.40 6.24 -1.32
N THR A 63 1.81 7.23 -2.12
CA THR A 63 2.67 8.35 -1.70
C THR A 63 2.50 9.55 -2.62
N GLY A 64 2.68 10.75 -2.06
CA GLY A 64 2.58 12.01 -2.79
C GLY A 64 1.15 12.41 -3.08
N TYR A 65 0.98 13.50 -3.83
CA TYR A 65 -0.34 14.04 -4.16
C TYR A 65 -1.02 13.19 -5.21
N ASP A 66 -2.12 12.53 -4.84
CA ASP A 66 -2.90 11.72 -5.77
C ASP A 66 -3.83 12.59 -6.63
N LEU A 67 -3.24 13.27 -7.62
CA LEU A 67 -3.97 14.16 -8.52
C LEU A 67 -4.90 13.39 -9.48
N ALA A 68 -4.59 12.12 -9.77
CA ALA A 68 -5.38 11.28 -10.67
C ALA A 68 -6.77 10.98 -10.10
N HIS A 69 -6.90 10.93 -8.77
CA HIS A 69 -8.16 10.64 -8.07
C HIS A 69 -8.82 11.87 -7.44
N LEU A 70 -8.47 13.09 -7.89
CA LEU A 70 -9.23 14.29 -7.54
C LEU A 70 -10.69 14.22 -8.04
N ARG A 71 -10.91 13.49 -9.14
CA ARG A 71 -12.24 13.12 -9.64
C ARG A 71 -12.38 11.59 -9.59
N GLU A 72 -13.41 11.12 -8.92
CA GLU A 72 -13.74 9.69 -8.87
C GLU A 72 -14.39 9.23 -10.19
N GLU A 73 -14.44 7.92 -10.41
CA GLU A 73 -15.03 7.34 -11.64
C GLU A 73 -16.52 7.72 -11.82
N ASP A 74 -17.23 7.99 -10.73
CA ASP A 74 -18.62 8.45 -10.72
C ASP A 74 -18.78 9.98 -10.90
N GLY A 75 -17.67 10.70 -11.12
CA GLY A 75 -17.64 12.14 -11.36
C GLY A 75 -17.59 13.01 -10.10
N ARG A 76 -17.67 12.42 -8.89
CA ARG A 76 -17.52 13.19 -7.64
C ARG A 76 -16.12 13.76 -7.49
N PHE A 77 -16.03 14.92 -6.84
CA PHE A 77 -14.76 15.55 -6.50
C PHE A 77 -14.32 15.09 -5.10
N ASN A 78 -13.07 14.65 -4.97
CA ASN A 78 -12.53 14.14 -3.72
C ASN A 78 -11.16 14.73 -3.38
N LEU A 79 -11.16 15.75 -2.52
CA LEU A 79 -9.95 16.41 -2.04
C LEU A 79 -9.08 15.49 -1.16
N ASN A 80 -9.65 14.42 -0.57
CA ASN A 80 -8.92 13.51 0.31
C ASN A 80 -7.78 12.79 -0.41
N SER A 81 -7.91 12.57 -1.73
CA SER A 81 -6.86 11.99 -2.57
C SER A 81 -5.52 12.71 -2.42
N VAL A 82 -5.55 14.04 -2.42
CA VAL A 82 -4.35 14.89 -2.30
C VAL A 82 -3.93 15.08 -0.84
N LEU A 83 -4.89 15.23 0.08
CA LEU A 83 -4.59 15.47 1.49
C LEU A 83 -3.92 14.27 2.17
N CYS A 84 -4.41 13.04 1.91
CA CYS A 84 -3.87 11.82 2.53
C CYS A 84 -2.42 11.51 2.16
N GLY A 85 -1.94 12.01 1.01
CA GLY A 85 -0.56 11.82 0.54
C GLY A 85 0.36 13.02 0.74
N SER A 86 -0.14 14.10 1.37
CA SER A 86 0.58 15.37 1.52
C SER A 86 1.71 15.34 2.55
N GLU A 87 1.75 14.35 3.44
CA GLU A 87 2.74 14.25 4.52
C GLU A 87 2.85 15.54 5.38
N GLY A 88 1.74 16.26 5.54
CA GLY A 88 1.66 17.48 6.36
C GLY A 88 2.01 18.78 5.65
N SER A 89 2.41 18.73 4.38
CA SER A 89 2.78 19.93 3.60
C SER A 89 1.58 20.83 3.23
N LEU A 90 0.37 20.27 3.17
CA LEU A 90 -0.85 21.01 2.79
C LEU A 90 -1.73 21.38 3.98
N GLY A 91 -1.42 20.87 5.17
CA GLY A 91 -2.21 21.04 6.37
C GLY A 91 -2.09 19.86 7.32
N PHE A 92 -2.64 20.01 8.52
CA PHE A 92 -2.63 18.99 9.56
C PHE A 92 -4.02 18.35 9.64
N ILE A 93 -4.10 17.04 9.36
CA ILE A 93 -5.33 16.28 9.59
C ILE A 93 -5.50 16.13 11.11
N VAL A 94 -6.59 16.68 11.64
CA VAL A 94 -6.89 16.66 13.08
C VAL A 94 -7.98 15.66 13.43
N GLU A 95 -8.86 15.32 12.49
CA GLU A 95 -9.87 14.27 12.65
C GLU A 95 -10.01 13.48 11.37
N ALA A 96 -10.28 12.17 11.49
CA ALA A 96 -10.55 11.30 10.36
C ALA A 96 -11.68 10.32 10.72
N ARG A 97 -12.73 10.31 9.89
CA ARG A 97 -13.80 9.31 9.93
C ARG A 97 -13.57 8.28 8.85
N LEU A 98 -13.13 7.09 9.26
CA LEU A 98 -12.76 5.99 8.39
C LEU A 98 -13.90 4.97 8.28
N ASN A 99 -14.00 4.34 7.11
CA ASN A 99 -14.83 3.14 6.95
C ASN A 99 -14.01 1.96 7.43
N VAL A 100 -14.48 1.27 8.47
CA VAL A 100 -13.84 0.08 9.03
C VAL A 100 -14.60 -1.17 8.62
N LEU A 101 -13.88 -2.28 8.45
CA LEU A 101 -14.46 -3.60 8.24
C LEU A 101 -14.49 -4.35 9.57
N PRO A 102 -15.46 -5.27 9.77
CA PRO A 102 -15.44 -6.18 10.91
C PRO A 102 -14.16 -7.03 10.90
N ILE A 103 -13.74 -7.47 12.08
CA ILE A 103 -12.61 -8.39 12.23
C ILE A 103 -13.11 -9.80 11.87
N PRO A 104 -12.51 -10.48 10.87
CA PRO A 104 -12.93 -11.83 10.51
C PRO A 104 -12.76 -12.82 11.66
N SER A 105 -13.69 -13.78 11.78
CA SER A 105 -13.68 -14.80 12.83
C SER A 105 -12.58 -15.86 12.65
N HIS A 106 -12.26 -16.19 11.39
CA HIS A 106 -11.31 -17.24 11.04
C HIS A 106 -10.24 -16.71 10.08
N SER A 107 -8.98 -17.05 10.36
CA SER A 107 -7.84 -16.74 9.50
C SER A 107 -6.93 -17.95 9.38
N ILE A 108 -6.44 -18.21 8.18
CA ILE A 108 -5.42 -19.22 7.86
C ILE A 108 -4.35 -18.54 7.00
N LEU A 109 -3.10 -18.66 7.43
CA LEU A 109 -1.95 -18.16 6.68
C LEU A 109 -1.23 -19.32 6.02
N VAL A 110 -1.09 -19.26 4.70
CA VAL A 110 -0.28 -20.18 3.90
C VAL A 110 1.08 -19.55 3.69
N ASN A 111 2.12 -20.23 4.15
CA ASN A 111 3.50 -19.83 3.95
C ASN A 111 4.11 -20.64 2.81
N VAL A 112 4.52 -20.00 1.72
CA VAL A 112 5.14 -20.66 0.56
C VAL A 112 6.61 -20.24 0.46
N ARG A 113 7.51 -21.22 0.31
CA ARG A 113 8.96 -21.03 0.30
C ARG A 113 9.55 -21.16 -1.09
N TYR A 114 10.57 -20.38 -1.39
CA TYR A 114 11.23 -20.33 -2.70
C TYR A 114 12.76 -20.34 -2.57
N ALA A 115 13.44 -20.92 -3.55
CA ALA A 115 14.89 -20.85 -3.69
C ALA A 115 15.39 -19.47 -4.16
N GLY A 116 14.48 -18.56 -4.53
CA GLY A 116 14.81 -17.23 -5.01
C GLY A 116 13.72 -16.20 -4.67
N PHE A 117 14.14 -15.00 -4.30
CA PHE A 117 13.23 -13.89 -4.02
C PHE A 117 12.45 -13.43 -5.27
N MET A 118 13.12 -13.43 -6.43
CA MET A 118 12.46 -13.08 -7.70
C MET A 118 11.40 -14.10 -8.10
N ASP A 119 11.57 -15.37 -7.74
CA ASP A 119 10.59 -16.42 -8.01
C ASP A 119 9.34 -16.21 -7.13
N ALA A 120 9.53 -15.87 -5.86
CA ALA A 120 8.43 -15.48 -4.97
C ALA A 120 7.61 -14.30 -5.54
N LEU A 121 8.27 -13.29 -6.11
CA LEU A 121 7.61 -12.14 -6.73
C LEU A 121 6.85 -12.46 -8.01
N ARG A 122 7.41 -13.33 -8.87
CA ARG A 122 6.71 -13.78 -10.07
C ARG A 122 5.47 -14.58 -9.69
N ASP A 123 5.61 -15.46 -8.71
CA ASP A 123 4.51 -16.31 -8.25
C ASP A 123 3.39 -15.51 -7.59
N ALA A 124 3.73 -14.47 -6.81
CA ALA A 124 2.75 -13.63 -6.13
C ALA A 124 1.63 -13.12 -7.06
N LYS A 125 1.93 -12.86 -8.34
CA LYS A 125 0.92 -12.46 -9.34
C LYS A 125 -0.08 -13.58 -9.66
N ALA A 126 0.39 -14.82 -9.79
CA ALA A 126 -0.46 -15.99 -10.03
C ALA A 126 -1.30 -16.30 -8.78
N LEU A 127 -0.67 -16.28 -7.60
CA LEU A 127 -1.34 -16.55 -6.31
C LEU A 127 -2.47 -15.55 -6.03
N MET A 128 -2.32 -14.29 -6.44
CA MET A 128 -3.37 -13.27 -6.31
C MET A 128 -4.66 -13.60 -7.07
N ALA A 129 -4.62 -14.46 -8.09
CA ALA A 129 -5.82 -14.89 -8.82
C ALA A 129 -6.80 -15.67 -7.92
N HIS A 130 -6.30 -16.25 -6.82
CA HIS A 130 -7.10 -16.97 -5.81
C HIS A 130 -7.74 -16.04 -4.77
N LYS A 131 -7.62 -14.72 -4.95
CA LYS A 131 -8.22 -13.68 -4.10
C LYS A 131 -7.95 -13.92 -2.60
N PRO A 132 -6.68 -14.04 -2.17
CA PRO A 132 -6.37 -14.02 -0.74
C PRO A 132 -6.74 -12.66 -0.14
N LEU A 133 -6.91 -12.60 1.18
CA LEU A 133 -7.07 -11.33 1.91
C LEU A 133 -5.81 -10.47 1.72
N SER A 134 -4.64 -11.08 1.86
CA SER A 134 -3.35 -10.42 1.71
C SER A 134 -2.29 -11.38 1.17
N ILE A 135 -1.28 -10.81 0.51
CA ILE A 135 -0.05 -11.49 0.16
C ILE A 135 1.12 -10.59 0.50
N GLU A 136 2.11 -11.11 1.21
CA GLU A 136 3.34 -10.41 1.51
C GLU A 136 4.56 -11.25 1.10
N THR A 137 5.44 -10.66 0.29
CA THR A 137 6.71 -11.29 -0.08
C THR A 137 7.82 -10.83 0.85
N VAL A 138 8.48 -11.77 1.52
CA VAL A 138 9.56 -11.55 2.47
C VAL A 138 10.88 -12.12 1.91
N ASP A 139 11.98 -11.37 2.09
CA ASP A 139 13.31 -11.81 1.65
C ASP A 139 14.01 -12.69 2.70
N SER A 140 15.09 -13.36 2.28
CA SER A 140 15.91 -14.16 3.21
C SER A 140 16.60 -13.33 4.30
N LYS A 141 16.89 -12.05 4.09
CA LYS A 141 17.56 -11.23 5.11
C LYS A 141 16.65 -11.01 6.30
N VAL A 142 15.39 -10.67 6.06
CA VAL A 142 14.36 -10.54 7.09
C VAL A 142 14.17 -11.86 7.83
N LEU A 143 14.19 -13.00 7.12
CA LEU A 143 14.12 -14.32 7.74
C LEU A 143 15.36 -14.62 8.60
N MET A 144 16.57 -14.38 8.09
CA MET A 144 17.82 -14.60 8.83
C MET A 144 17.90 -13.74 10.09
N LEU A 145 17.42 -12.49 10.04
CA LEU A 145 17.31 -11.64 11.22
C LEU A 145 16.26 -12.17 12.21
N ALA A 146 15.14 -12.69 11.71
CA ALA A 146 14.12 -13.33 12.54
C ALA A 146 14.69 -14.50 13.33
N MET A 147 15.53 -15.33 12.69
CA MET A 147 16.14 -16.52 13.27
C MET A 147 17.06 -16.21 14.47
N GLN A 148 17.54 -14.98 14.58
CA GLN A 148 18.38 -14.52 15.69
C GLN A 148 17.57 -13.97 16.87
N ASP A 149 16.27 -13.72 16.69
CA ASP A 149 15.38 -13.20 17.72
C ASP A 149 14.73 -14.35 18.52
N ILE A 150 14.46 -14.10 19.80
CA ILE A 150 13.82 -15.06 20.72
C ILE A 150 12.47 -15.57 20.20
N VAL A 151 11.73 -14.75 19.43
CA VAL A 151 10.42 -15.08 18.86
C VAL A 151 10.51 -16.22 17.84
N TRP A 152 11.68 -16.49 17.26
CA TRP A 152 11.86 -17.56 16.27
C TRP A 152 11.35 -18.92 16.74
N HIS A 153 11.61 -19.28 18.00
CA HIS A 153 11.23 -20.58 18.56
C HIS A 153 9.72 -20.85 18.48
N GLY A 154 8.89 -19.80 18.53
CA GLY A 154 7.42 -19.91 18.45
C GLY A 154 6.84 -19.95 17.04
N VAL A 155 7.68 -19.84 16.00
CA VAL A 155 7.26 -19.82 14.59
C VAL A 155 8.11 -20.70 13.68
N ALA A 156 9.21 -21.26 14.17
CA ALA A 156 10.17 -22.05 13.38
C ALA A 156 9.50 -23.25 12.67
N GLU A 157 8.43 -23.82 13.24
CA GLU A 157 7.64 -24.89 12.63
C GLU A 157 7.06 -24.51 11.25
N TYR A 158 6.78 -23.23 11.02
CA TYR A 158 6.28 -22.72 9.74
C TYR A 158 7.41 -22.50 8.73
N PHE A 159 8.67 -22.53 9.15
CA PHE A 159 9.84 -22.24 8.30
C PHE A 159 10.88 -23.38 8.38
N PRO A 160 10.50 -24.64 8.01
CA PRO A 160 11.43 -25.74 7.98
C PRO A 160 12.61 -25.42 7.05
N GLN A 161 13.80 -25.73 7.55
CA GLN A 161 15.06 -25.48 6.87
C GLN A 161 15.49 -26.74 6.12
N ASP A 162 15.97 -26.56 4.89
CA ASP A 162 16.66 -27.60 4.13
C ASP A 162 18.13 -27.14 3.92
N PRO A 163 19.12 -27.84 4.50
CA PRO A 163 20.54 -27.51 4.31
C PRO A 163 20.99 -27.58 2.85
N ALA A 164 20.35 -28.40 2.01
CA ALA A 164 20.68 -28.51 0.60
C ALA A 164 20.10 -27.36 -0.24
N THR A 165 18.94 -26.82 0.18
CA THR A 165 18.22 -25.79 -0.57
C THR A 165 17.75 -24.66 0.35
N PRO A 166 18.56 -23.59 0.52
CA PRO A 166 18.19 -22.49 1.41
C PRO A 166 16.94 -21.75 0.90
N THR A 167 16.06 -21.38 1.83
CA THR A 167 14.90 -20.53 1.51
C THR A 167 15.35 -19.09 1.34
N LEU A 168 15.31 -18.58 0.10
CA LEU A 168 15.74 -17.22 -0.23
C LEU A 168 14.59 -16.22 -0.42
N GLY A 169 13.37 -16.72 -0.52
CA GLY A 169 12.16 -15.91 -0.62
C GLY A 169 10.96 -16.64 -0.02
N ILE A 170 10.01 -15.86 0.48
CA ILE A 170 8.82 -16.37 1.14
C ILE A 170 7.62 -15.54 0.70
N ASN A 171 6.49 -16.18 0.41
CA ASN A 171 5.18 -15.52 0.34
C ASN A 171 4.34 -15.95 1.53
N LEU A 172 3.86 -14.98 2.30
CA LEU A 172 2.87 -15.13 3.35
C LEU A 172 1.51 -14.76 2.76
N ILE A 173 0.61 -15.73 2.62
CA ILE A 173 -0.70 -15.55 1.99
C ILE A 173 -1.80 -15.80 3.02
N GLU A 174 -2.62 -14.79 3.31
CA GLU A 174 -3.67 -14.89 4.30
C GLU A 174 -5.05 -15.09 3.65
N PHE A 175 -5.79 -16.07 4.14
CA PHE A 175 -7.21 -16.26 3.86
C PHE A 175 -7.98 -16.05 5.15
N SER A 176 -9.03 -15.24 5.09
CA SER A 176 -9.88 -14.96 6.24
C SER A 176 -11.35 -14.91 5.83
N GLY A 177 -12.23 -15.17 6.79
CA GLY A 177 -13.67 -15.15 6.61
C GLY A 177 -14.40 -15.38 7.94
N ASP A 178 -15.73 -15.28 7.88
CA ASP A 178 -16.58 -15.47 9.06
C ASP A 178 -17.01 -16.93 9.24
N GLU A 179 -16.96 -17.74 8.17
CA GLU A 179 -17.26 -19.18 8.17
C GLU A 179 -15.98 -20.00 7.99
N LEU A 180 -15.66 -20.86 8.97
CA LEU A 180 -14.43 -21.66 8.95
C LEU A 180 -14.35 -22.57 7.72
N GLU A 181 -15.46 -23.24 7.38
CA GLU A 181 -15.51 -24.20 6.27
C GLU A 181 -15.21 -23.52 4.92
N GLU A 182 -15.71 -22.30 4.69
CA GLU A 182 -15.41 -21.55 3.46
C GLU A 182 -13.92 -21.20 3.37
N VAL A 183 -13.32 -20.76 4.49
CA VAL A 183 -11.90 -20.43 4.55
C VAL A 183 -11.05 -21.68 4.29
N GLU A 184 -11.39 -22.81 4.91
CA GLU A 184 -10.70 -24.09 4.70
C GLU A 184 -10.81 -24.59 3.26
N GLN A 185 -12.00 -24.51 2.65
CA GLN A 185 -12.21 -24.88 1.24
C GLN A 185 -11.35 -24.01 0.31
N ARG A 186 -11.29 -22.69 0.53
CA ARG A 186 -10.45 -21.78 -0.25
C ARG A 186 -8.96 -22.10 -0.10
N VAL A 187 -8.51 -22.38 1.13
CA VAL A 187 -7.12 -22.79 1.39
C VAL A 187 -6.82 -24.13 0.74
N HIS A 188 -7.73 -25.10 0.79
CA HIS A 188 -7.55 -26.41 0.17
C HIS A 188 -7.40 -26.28 -1.36
N ALA A 189 -8.28 -25.51 -2.01
CA ALA A 189 -8.19 -25.22 -3.44
C ALA A 189 -6.88 -24.50 -3.79
N PHE A 190 -6.44 -23.57 -2.93
CA PHE A 190 -5.16 -22.87 -3.10
C PHE A 190 -3.97 -23.82 -2.99
N VAL A 191 -3.93 -24.70 -1.99
CA VAL A 191 -2.87 -25.70 -1.80
C VAL A 191 -2.83 -26.69 -2.97
N ALA A 192 -3.98 -27.13 -3.47
CA ALA A 192 -4.06 -27.98 -4.67
C ALA A 192 -3.50 -27.27 -5.91
N HIS A 193 -3.72 -25.96 -6.05
CA HIS A 193 -3.09 -25.16 -7.10
C HIS A 193 -1.56 -25.13 -6.97
N LEU A 194 -1.02 -24.96 -5.75
CA LEU A 194 0.44 -24.95 -5.53
C LEU A 194 1.11 -26.26 -5.96
N GLN A 195 0.40 -27.38 -5.89
CA GLN A 195 0.90 -28.71 -6.29
C GLN A 195 0.83 -28.95 -7.80
N THR A 196 -0.11 -28.30 -8.50
CA THR A 196 -0.37 -28.52 -9.93
C THR A 196 0.33 -27.50 -10.82
N ASP A 197 0.50 -26.27 -10.33
CA ASP A 197 1.18 -25.23 -11.08
C ASP A 197 2.70 -25.40 -11.02
N THR A 198 3.30 -25.70 -12.17
CA THR A 198 4.75 -25.82 -12.33
C THR A 198 5.40 -24.57 -12.91
N SER A 199 4.68 -23.45 -12.99
CA SER A 199 5.20 -22.20 -13.56
C SER A 199 6.36 -21.61 -12.76
N VAL A 200 6.42 -21.89 -11.46
CA VAL A 200 7.48 -21.48 -10.54
C VAL A 200 7.87 -22.65 -9.65
N VAL A 201 9.17 -22.82 -9.41
CA VAL A 201 9.68 -23.84 -8.49
C VAL A 201 9.47 -23.37 -7.04
N ARG A 202 8.62 -24.08 -6.32
CA ARG A 202 8.34 -23.87 -4.89
C ARG A 202 9.04 -24.95 -4.06
N LEU A 203 9.67 -24.56 -2.95
CA LEU A 203 10.31 -25.49 -2.02
C LEU A 203 9.30 -26.21 -1.11
N GLY A 204 8.06 -25.74 -1.09
CA GLY A 204 6.98 -26.29 -0.29
C GLY A 204 6.18 -25.20 0.42
N HIS A 205 5.21 -25.64 1.21
CA HIS A 205 4.36 -24.74 1.98
C HIS A 205 4.08 -25.29 3.38
N THR A 206 3.64 -24.41 4.28
CA THR A 206 3.12 -24.74 5.62
C THR A 206 1.90 -23.89 5.91
N LEU A 207 1.07 -24.33 6.86
CA LEU A 207 -0.15 -23.64 7.25
C LEU A 207 -0.06 -23.18 8.71
N ALA A 208 -0.44 -21.94 8.97
CA ALA A 208 -0.69 -21.41 10.29
C ALA A 208 -2.18 -21.11 10.42
N THR A 209 -2.91 -22.01 11.11
CA THR A 209 -4.37 -21.96 11.26
C THR A 209 -4.75 -21.25 12.56
N GLY A 210 -5.71 -20.32 12.46
CA GLY A 210 -6.23 -19.57 13.59
C GLY A 210 -5.48 -18.27 13.86
N SER A 211 -6.21 -17.27 14.35
CA SER A 211 -5.72 -15.90 14.57
C SER A 211 -4.45 -15.84 15.43
N ALA A 212 -4.33 -16.71 16.44
CA ALA A 212 -3.14 -16.79 17.28
C ALA A 212 -1.88 -17.22 16.50
N ALA A 213 -1.98 -18.24 15.64
CA ALA A 213 -0.86 -18.71 14.83
C ALA A 213 -0.45 -17.68 13.77
N VAL A 214 -1.44 -17.10 13.07
CA VAL A 214 -1.23 -16.02 12.09
C VAL A 214 -0.55 -14.82 12.75
N SER A 215 -1.01 -14.42 13.94
CA SER A 215 -0.42 -13.31 14.70
C SER A 215 1.03 -13.56 15.12
N ARG A 216 1.40 -14.80 15.48
CA ARG A 216 2.81 -15.14 15.78
C ARG A 216 3.72 -14.93 14.57
N VAL A 217 3.29 -15.39 13.39
CA VAL A 217 4.06 -15.22 12.15
C VAL A 217 4.23 -13.74 11.79
N TYR A 218 3.16 -12.94 11.85
CA TYR A 218 3.26 -11.50 11.60
C TYR A 218 4.06 -10.74 12.66
N THR A 219 4.02 -11.18 13.92
CA THR A 219 4.82 -10.59 15.00
C THR A 219 6.31 -10.79 14.73
N MET A 220 6.71 -12.01 14.33
CA MET A 220 8.08 -12.27 13.87
C MET A 220 8.46 -11.31 12.73
N ARG A 221 7.62 -11.24 11.68
CA ARG A 221 7.86 -10.39 10.52
C ARG A 221 8.03 -8.91 10.91
N LYS A 222 7.17 -8.39 11.80
CA LYS A 222 7.20 -6.99 12.26
C LYS A 222 8.48 -6.67 13.01
N ARG A 223 8.95 -7.59 13.87
CA ARG A 223 10.20 -7.42 14.63
C ARG A 223 11.42 -7.42 13.72
N SER A 224 11.48 -8.32 12.74
CA SER A 224 12.61 -8.40 11.80
C SER A 224 12.82 -7.12 10.99
N VAL A 225 11.75 -6.41 10.62
CA VAL A 225 11.84 -5.09 9.96
C VAL A 225 12.44 -4.03 10.90
N GLY A 226 12.15 -4.08 12.20
CA GLY A 226 12.78 -3.21 13.20
C GLY A 226 14.28 -3.48 13.33
N LEU A 227 14.68 -4.76 13.24
CA LEU A 227 16.09 -5.17 13.31
C LEU A 227 16.90 -4.74 12.07
N LEU A 228 16.28 -4.63 10.90
CA LEU A 228 16.93 -4.09 9.69
C LEU A 228 17.50 -2.68 9.89
N GLY A 229 16.88 -1.86 10.74
CA GLY A 229 17.37 -0.52 11.08
C GLY A 229 18.69 -0.52 11.88
N ASN A 230 19.00 -1.64 12.54
CA ASN A 230 20.16 -1.81 13.41
C ASN A 230 21.30 -2.62 12.77
N VAL A 231 21.11 -3.14 11.55
CA VAL A 231 22.16 -3.88 10.83
C VAL A 231 23.25 -2.91 10.38
N LYS A 232 24.49 -3.11 10.84
CA LYS A 232 25.65 -2.33 10.38
C LYS A 232 25.94 -2.63 8.90
N GLY A 233 25.74 -1.65 8.03
CA GLY A 233 25.98 -1.70 6.59
C GLY A 233 25.41 -0.47 5.89
N GLU A 234 25.73 -0.24 4.61
CA GLU A 234 25.20 0.90 3.85
C GLU A 234 23.67 0.96 3.95
N ALA A 235 23.17 2.07 4.52
CA ALA A 235 21.75 2.34 4.57
C ALA A 235 21.20 2.30 3.14
N TRP A 236 20.33 1.31 2.87
CA TRP A 236 19.72 1.12 1.56
C TRP A 236 18.96 2.40 1.13
N LYS A 237 19.55 3.12 0.17
CA LYS A 237 19.05 4.40 -0.36
C LYS A 237 17.96 4.19 -1.41
N THR A 238 16.84 3.59 -1.04
CA THR A 238 15.61 3.77 -1.84
C THR A 238 14.75 4.86 -1.23
N PRO A 239 14.26 5.84 -2.04
CA PRO A 239 13.36 6.87 -1.56
C PRO A 239 12.08 6.26 -0.94
N PRO A 240 11.42 6.95 0.02
CA PRO A 240 10.28 6.43 0.77
C PRO A 240 9.14 5.87 -0.10
N CYS A 241 8.91 6.45 -1.28
CA CYS A 241 7.91 5.97 -2.25
C CYS A 241 8.15 4.53 -2.70
N ARG A 242 9.41 4.07 -2.77
CA ARG A 242 9.73 2.67 -3.12
C ARG A 242 9.59 1.71 -1.94
N ARG A 243 9.56 2.17 -0.68
CA ARG A 243 9.33 1.28 0.48
C ARG A 243 7.86 0.88 0.64
N LYS A 244 6.92 1.81 0.42
CA LYS A 244 5.48 1.53 0.60
C LYS A 244 4.87 0.69 -0.53
N ILE A 245 5.37 0.81 -1.76
CA ILE A 245 4.87 0.02 -2.91
C ILE A 245 5.09 -1.49 -2.73
N TRP A 246 6.09 -1.91 -1.94
CA TRP A 246 6.36 -3.34 -1.71
C TRP A 246 5.38 -4.03 -0.75
N LEU A 247 4.60 -3.26 0.00
CA LEU A 247 3.85 -3.79 1.15
C LEU A 247 2.35 -3.89 0.94
N THR A 248 1.80 -3.41 -0.17
CA THR A 248 0.36 -3.60 -0.44
C THR A 248 0.04 -3.33 -1.90
N THR A 249 -0.37 -4.38 -2.62
CA THR A 249 -0.99 -4.37 -3.97
C THR A 249 -0.01 -4.32 -5.16
N PHE A 250 0.35 -5.49 -5.70
CA PHE A 250 0.95 -5.63 -7.04
C PHE A 250 -0.16 -5.74 -8.10
N ARG A 251 -0.36 -4.71 -8.93
CA ARG A 251 -1.09 -4.87 -10.21
C ARG A 251 -0.35 -4.41 -11.45
N ASN A 252 0.64 -3.51 -11.39
CA ASN A 252 1.27 -2.96 -12.62
C ASN A 252 2.76 -2.57 -12.48
N PHE A 253 3.66 -3.48 -12.06
CA PHE A 253 5.08 -3.14 -11.85
C PHE A 253 5.96 -3.20 -13.12
N ALA A 254 5.48 -3.71 -14.25
CA ALA A 254 6.32 -3.96 -15.43
C ALA A 254 6.70 -2.70 -16.25
N ARG A 255 6.29 -1.48 -15.86
CA ARG A 255 6.59 -0.23 -16.62
C ARG A 255 7.36 0.84 -15.84
N CYS A 256 7.76 0.58 -14.58
CA CYS A 256 8.28 1.60 -13.68
C CYS A 256 9.83 1.71 -13.67
N TRP A 257 10.47 1.80 -14.84
CA TRP A 257 11.94 1.99 -14.92
C TRP A 257 12.40 3.45 -15.02
N THR A 258 11.50 4.44 -14.99
CA THR A 258 11.85 5.87 -15.16
C THR A 258 11.24 6.81 -14.10
N ALA A 259 11.03 6.33 -12.87
CA ALA A 259 10.35 7.09 -11.80
C ALA A 259 11.15 8.25 -11.16
N THR A 260 12.43 8.46 -11.51
CA THR A 260 13.19 9.63 -11.04
C THR A 260 12.64 10.95 -11.62
N ALA A 261 11.96 10.89 -12.76
CA ALA A 261 11.28 12.04 -13.36
C ALA A 261 9.97 12.42 -12.65
N CYS A 262 9.30 11.48 -11.98
CA CYS A 262 7.94 11.68 -11.45
C CYS A 262 7.92 12.59 -10.21
N ASN A 263 8.88 12.47 -9.30
CA ASN A 263 8.91 13.32 -8.09
C ASN A 263 9.33 14.77 -8.41
N THR A 264 10.29 14.93 -9.33
CA THR A 264 10.73 16.26 -9.81
C THR A 264 9.66 16.90 -10.69
N ALA A 265 8.95 16.13 -11.52
CA ALA A 265 7.83 16.63 -12.31
C ALA A 265 6.62 16.96 -11.42
N CYS A 266 6.28 16.16 -10.41
CA CYS A 266 5.15 16.43 -9.51
C CYS A 266 5.40 17.67 -8.63
N SER A 267 6.61 17.82 -8.08
CA SER A 267 7.03 19.06 -7.40
C SER A 267 7.12 20.26 -8.36
N ALA A 268 7.66 20.08 -9.57
CA ALA A 268 7.78 21.17 -10.54
C ALA A 268 6.43 21.58 -11.15
N MET A 269 5.48 20.66 -11.27
CA MET A 269 4.13 20.88 -11.80
C MET A 269 3.25 21.51 -10.73
N TRP A 270 3.39 21.09 -9.46
CA TRP A 270 2.78 21.77 -8.31
C TRP A 270 3.38 23.17 -8.11
N MET A 271 4.71 23.33 -8.18
CA MET A 271 5.37 24.65 -8.12
C MET A 271 5.03 25.53 -9.33
N ARG A 272 4.95 25.01 -10.56
CA ARG A 272 4.56 25.79 -11.75
C ARG A 272 3.09 26.22 -11.69
N ALA A 273 2.19 25.36 -11.24
CA ALA A 273 0.78 25.71 -11.01
C ALA A 273 0.63 26.75 -9.87
N CYS A 274 1.41 26.62 -8.79
CA CYS A 274 1.48 27.62 -7.72
C CYS A 274 2.09 28.95 -8.17
N CYS A 275 3.11 28.95 -9.02
CA CYS A 275 3.76 30.17 -9.52
C CYS A 275 2.86 31.00 -10.42
N THR A 276 1.96 30.37 -11.19
CA THR A 276 0.91 31.11 -11.94
C THR A 276 -0.19 31.69 -11.04
N CYS A 277 -0.32 31.20 -9.81
CA CYS A 277 -1.28 31.66 -8.81
C CYS A 277 -0.63 32.49 -7.70
N GLY A 278 0.53 33.10 -7.99
CA GLY A 278 1.45 33.73 -7.04
C GLY A 278 0.80 34.73 -6.07
N ARG A 279 0.32 34.21 -4.93
CA ARG A 279 0.07 34.89 -3.64
C ARG A 279 -0.34 33.96 -2.49
N PHE A 280 -0.44 32.65 -2.71
CA PHE A 280 -1.07 31.77 -1.73
C PHE A 280 -0.12 30.93 -0.86
N TRP A 281 1.17 30.76 -1.18
CA TRP A 281 2.00 29.75 -0.47
C TRP A 281 3.36 30.28 -0.01
N THR A 282 3.35 31.45 0.61
CA THR A 282 4.39 31.91 1.57
C THR A 282 3.70 32.34 2.84
#